data_AF-A0A2U3PGI6-F1
#
_entry.id   AF-A0A2U3PGI6-F1
#
_cell.length_a   1.000
_cell.length_b   1.000
_cell.length_c   1.000
_cell.angle_alpha   90.00
_cell.angle_beta   90.00
_cell.angle_gamma   90.00
#
_symmetry.space_group_name_H-M   'P 1'
#
loop_
_entity.id
_entity.type
_entity.pdbx_description
1 polymer ?
#
loop_
_entity_poly.entity_id
_entity_poly.type
_entity_poly.pdbx_seq_one_letter_code
_entity_poly.pdbx_strand_id
1 'polypeptide(L)' 'MTVTVTRRGGATDKYLRFGDSYVKNNDGTLDVVHSGATRPYRYAPGEWTEVQGDEKKWTRSHFWS' A
#
# COMPACT_ATOMS: atom_id res chain seq x y z
N MET A 1 -0.37 -4.25 12.68
CA MET A 1 0.45 -3.07 12.37
C MET A 1 -0.46 -1.95 11.84
N THR A 2 0.04 -0.72 11.71
CA THR A 2 -0.64 0.45 11.11
C THR A 2 0.06 0.81 9.80
N VAL A 3 -0.67 1.14 8.74
CA VAL A 3 -0.07 1.66 7.50
C VAL A 3 -0.03 3.19 7.54
N THR A 4 1.11 3.78 7.25
CA THR A 4 1.30 5.23 7.13
C THR A 4 1.83 5.56 5.75
N VAL A 5 1.15 6.42 5.01
CA VAL A 5 1.55 6.88 3.67
C VAL A 5 1.93 8.35 3.73
N THR A 6 3.15 8.67 3.31
CA THR A 6 3.59 10.05 3.10
C THR A 6 3.24 10.47 1.68
N ARG A 7 2.40 11.49 1.56
CA ARG A 7 2.00 12.10 0.30
C ARG A 7 3.09 13.02 -0.23
N ARG A 8 3.06 13.26 -1.54
CA ARG A 8 3.83 14.34 -2.16
C ARG A 8 3.40 15.67 -1.55
N GLY A 9 4.36 16.38 -0.95
CA GLY A 9 4.09 17.58 -0.14
C GLY A 9 4.24 17.36 1.38
N GLY A 10 4.54 16.14 1.82
CA GLY A 10 4.89 15.84 3.22
C GLY A 10 3.70 15.57 4.15
N ALA A 11 2.47 15.68 3.65
CA ALA A 11 1.29 15.26 4.41
C ALA A 11 1.31 13.73 4.64
N THR A 12 0.80 13.26 5.77
CA THR A 12 0.77 11.83 6.10
C THR A 12 -0.65 11.35 6.32
N ASP A 13 -1.00 10.25 5.66
CA ASP A 13 -2.24 9.51 5.91
C ASP A 13 -1.95 8.30 6.79
N LYS A 14 -2.75 8.12 7.84
CA LYS A 14 -2.62 7.00 8.77
C LYS A 14 -3.84 6.10 8.68
N TYR A 15 -3.58 4.84 8.39
CA TYR A 15 -4.55 3.77 8.27
C TYR A 15 -4.46 2.89 9.52
N LEU A 16 -5.23 3.30 10.52
CA LEU A 16 -5.13 2.85 11.91
C LEU A 16 -5.85 1.52 12.19
N ARG A 17 -6.32 0.80 11.16
CA ARG A 17 -7.02 -0.46 11.36
C ARG A 17 -6.05 -1.63 11.37
N PHE A 18 -6.30 -2.55 12.31
CA PHE A 18 -5.54 -3.79 12.40
C PHE A 18 -5.73 -4.63 11.14
N GLY A 19 -4.63 -5.06 10.54
CA GLY A 19 -4.63 -5.86 9.30
C GLY A 19 -4.67 -5.04 8.02
N ASP A 20 -4.59 -3.71 8.11
CA ASP A 20 -4.32 -2.89 6.93
C ASP A 20 -2.92 -3.20 6.39
N SER A 21 -2.84 -3.34 5.08
CA SER A 21 -1.60 -3.65 4.37
C SER A 21 -1.52 -2.79 3.11
N TYR A 22 -0.34 -2.67 2.53
CA TYR A 22 -0.17 -1.95 1.27
C TYR A 22 0.49 -2.82 0.20
N VAL A 23 0.25 -2.48 -1.06
CA VAL A 23 0.86 -3.09 -2.23
C VAL A 23 1.48 -1.98 -3.08
N LYS A 24 2.78 -2.08 -3.33
CA LYS A 24 3.48 -1.25 -4.31
C LYS A 24 3.35 -1.92 -5.67
N ASN A 25 2.69 -1.25 -6.61
CA ASN A 25 2.52 -1.74 -7.95
C ASN A 25 3.68 -1.29 -8.84
N ASN A 26 4.02 -2.10 -9.84
CA ASN A 26 5.11 -1.79 -10.78
C ASN A 26 4.81 -0.59 -11.69
N ASP A 27 3.55 -0.17 -11.79
CA ASP A 27 3.11 1.03 -12.49
C ASP A 27 3.32 2.31 -11.67
N GLY A 28 3.89 2.20 -10.46
CA GLY A 28 4.14 3.32 -9.55
C GLY A 28 2.96 3.68 -8.66
N THR A 29 1.84 2.96 -8.75
CA THR A 29 0.70 3.15 -7.84
C THR A 29 0.92 2.44 -6.52
N LEU A 30 0.24 2.94 -5.48
CA LEU A 30 0.20 2.32 -4.16
C LEU A 30 -1.24 2.03 -3.79
N ASP A 31 -1.53 0.77 -3.50
CA ASP A 31 -2.84 0.35 -3.01
C ASP A 31 -2.75 0.04 -1.52
N VAL A 32 -3.58 0.69 -0.71
CA VAL A 32 -3.79 0.35 0.70
C VAL A 32 -5.03 -0.51 0.80
N VAL A 33 -4.85 -1.75 1.25
CA VAL A 33 -5.89 -2.76 1.41
C VAL A 33 -6.31 -2.80 2.87
N HIS A 34 -7.56 -2.42 3.14
CA HIS A 34 -8.13 -2.57 4.48
C HIS A 34 -8.65 -3.98 4.71
N SER A 35 -8.45 -4.52 5.91
CA SER A 35 -9.08 -5.77 6.31
C SER A 35 -10.61 -5.59 6.33
N GLY A 36 -11.30 -6.25 5.39
CA GLY A 36 -12.77 -6.19 5.26
C GLY A 36 -13.35 -5.10 4.36
N ALA A 37 -12.54 -4.25 3.72
CA ALA A 37 -13.04 -3.35 2.68
C ALA A 37 -13.07 -4.04 1.32
N THR A 38 -14.15 -3.83 0.56
CA THR A 38 -14.31 -4.40 -0.79
C THR A 38 -13.39 -3.74 -1.82
N ARG A 39 -12.92 -2.52 -1.56
CA ARG A 39 -12.06 -1.76 -2.47
C ARG A 39 -10.85 -1.18 -1.72
N PRO A 40 -9.63 -1.32 -2.27
CA PRO A 40 -8.46 -0.67 -1.71
C PRO A 40 -8.50 0.84 -1.98
N TYR A 41 -7.81 1.60 -1.14
CA TYR A 41 -7.52 3.00 -1.41
C TYR A 41 -6.28 3.08 -2.30
N ARG A 42 -6.40 3.73 -3.47
CA ARG A 42 -5.32 3.81 -4.46
C ARG A 42 -4.73 5.22 -4.51
N TYR A 43 -3.42 5.30 -4.47
CA TYR A 43 -2.64 6.50 -4.78
C TYR A 43 -2.05 6.37 -6.18
N ALA A 44 -2.23 7.41 -6.98
CA ALA A 44 -1.62 7.49 -8.30
C ALA A 44 -0.10 7.69 -8.21
N PRO A 45 0.66 7.44 -9.30
CA PRO A 45 2.09 7.66 -9.31
C PRO A 45 2.38 9.14 -9.04
N GLY A 46 3.24 9.41 -8.06
CA GLY A 46 3.58 10.78 -7.66
C GLY A 46 2.58 11.44 -6.70
N GLU A 47 1.51 10.78 -6.26
CA GLU A 47 0.70 11.25 -5.12
C GLU A 47 1.33 10.88 -3.78
N TRP A 48 2.19 9.87 -3.76
CA TRP A 48 2.87 9.36 -2.57
C TRP A 48 4.39 9.32 -2.78
N THR A 49 5.14 9.35 -1.68
CA THR A 49 6.62 9.34 -1.68
C THR A 49 7.18 8.24 -0.80
N GLU A 50 6.55 7.97 0.33
CA GLU A 50 6.98 6.92 1.26
C GLU A 50 5.75 6.20 1.82
N VAL A 51 5.92 4.93 2.16
CA VAL A 51 4.92 4.15 2.89
C VAL A 51 5.61 3.25 3.90
N GLN A 52 5.05 3.21 5.10
CA GLN A 52 5.50 2.38 6.22
C GLN A 52 4.34 1.51 6.70
N GLY A 53 4.63 0.27 7.09
CA GLY A 53 3.62 -0.70 7.56
C GLY A 53 3.79 -2.06 6.90
N ASP A 54 2.71 -2.84 6.89
CA ASP A 54 2.71 -4.20 6.36
C ASP A 54 2.61 -4.20 4.84
N GLU A 55 3.71 -4.54 4.15
CA GLU A 55 3.72 -4.72 2.70
C GLU A 55 3.18 -6.12 2.34
N LYS A 56 2.08 -6.18 1.60
CA LYS A 56 1.65 -7.41 0.91
C LYS A 56 2.54 -7.61 -0.31
N LYS A 57 3.69 -8.25 -0.09
CA LYS A 57 4.49 -8.78 -1.19
C LYS A 57 3.73 -9.93 -1.82
N TRP A 58 3.24 -9.73 -3.04
CA TRP A 58 2.96 -10.86 -3.92
C TRP A 58 4.33 -11.49 -4.20
N THR A 59 4.67 -12.55 -3.48
CA THR A 59 5.76 -13.41 -3.90
C THR A 59 5.40 -13.86 -5.32
N ARG A 60 6.15 -13.39 -6.32
CA ARG A 60 6.21 -14.09 -7.61
C ARG A 60 6.66 -15.49 -7.25
N SER A 61 5.69 -16.39 -7.12
CA SER A 61 5.94 -17.81 -7.09
C SER A 61 6.71 -18.11 -8.37
N HIS A 62 8.01 -18.40 -8.24
CA HIS A 62 8.83 -18.96 -9.29
C HIS A 62 8.34 -20.40 -9.57
N PHE A 63 7.11 -20.53 -10.07
CA PHE A 63 6.65 -21.73 -10.76
C PHE A 63 6.98 -21.54 -12.24
N TRP A 64 8.24 -21.81 -12.60
CA TRP A 64 8.57 -22.22 -13.96
C TRP A 64 8.55 -23.74 -14.03
N SER A 65 7.94 -24.21 -15.11
CA SER A 65 7.74 -25.61 -15.52
C SER A 65 9.02 -26.40 -15.67
#